data_AF-A0A1G7DDQ9-F1
#
_entry.id   AF-A0A1G7DDQ9-F1
#
_cell.length_a   1.000
_cell.length_b   1.000
_cell.length_c   1.000
_cell.angle_alpha   90.00
_cell.angle_beta   90.00
_cell.angle_gamma   90.00
#
_symmetry.space_group_name_H-M   'P 1'
#
loop_
_entity.id
_entity.type
_entity.pdbx_description
1 polymer ?
#
loop_
_entity_poly.entity_id
_entity_poly.type
_entity_poly.pdbx_seq_one_letter_code
_entity_poly.pdbx_strand_id
1 'polypeptide(L)'
;MTPEPATYPGYRFPAEIIRHAVWLYHLFRLSFRDIELILAERGIVVSHESIRQWCLIFGGEFARKLRRRRPQPGDTWHLDEVFLKIKGELYYLW
;
A
#
# COMPACT_ATOMS: atom_id res chain seq x y z
N MET A 1 18.94 -18.03 16.98
CA MET A 1 17.58 -18.48 16.63
C MET A 1 16.90 -17.35 15.88
N THR A 2 16.76 -17.45 14.57
CA THR A 2 15.88 -16.56 13.81
C THR A 2 14.44 -16.83 14.27
N PRO A 3 13.65 -15.82 14.62
CA PRO A 3 12.25 -16.04 14.98
C PRO A 3 11.56 -16.75 13.80
N GLU A 4 10.77 -17.77 14.07
CA GLU A 4 9.97 -18.39 13.02
C GLU A 4 9.11 -17.31 12.36
N PRO A 5 9.06 -17.26 11.02
CA PRO A 5 8.27 -16.25 10.35
C PRO A 5 6.80 -16.44 10.75
N ALA A 6 6.22 -15.41 11.37
CA ALA A 6 4.82 -15.41 11.72
C ALA A 6 4.01 -15.82 10.48
N THR A 7 3.14 -16.81 10.60
CA THR A 7 2.32 -17.30 9.49
C THR A 7 0.86 -17.00 9.81
N TYR A 8 0.13 -16.44 8.83
CA TYR A 8 -1.31 -16.28 8.99
C TYR A 8 -1.99 -17.64 8.79
N PRO A 9 -2.88 -18.08 9.71
CA PRO A 9 -3.60 -19.34 9.55
C PRO A 9 -4.34 -19.39 8.21
N GLY A 10 -4.16 -20.48 7.46
CA GLY A 10 -4.81 -20.68 6.15
C GLY A 10 -4.11 -20.03 4.96
N TYR A 11 -2.94 -19.40 5.15
CA TYR A 11 -2.18 -18.80 4.05
C TYR A 11 -0.91 -19.59 3.74
N ARG A 12 -0.65 -19.81 2.44
CA ARG A 12 0.57 -20.47 1.95
C ARG A 12 1.83 -19.64 2.19
N PHE A 13 1.72 -18.31 2.14
CA PHE A 13 2.86 -17.41 2.23
C PHE A 13 3.06 -16.92 3.68
N PRO A 14 4.31 -16.77 4.13
CA PRO A 14 4.64 -16.13 5.39
C PRO A 14 3.96 -14.76 5.55
N ALA A 15 3.59 -14.39 6.78
CA ALA A 15 2.94 -13.11 7.05
C ALA A 15 3.80 -11.92 6.63
N GLU A 16 5.14 -12.08 6.62
CA GLU A 16 6.06 -11.04 6.17
C GLU A 16 5.87 -10.69 4.69
N ILE A 17 5.70 -11.69 3.82
CA ILE A 17 5.46 -11.48 2.38
C ILE A 17 4.11 -10.80 2.17
N ILE A 18 3.07 -11.32 2.84
CA ILE A 18 1.71 -10.79 2.76
C ILE A 18 1.69 -9.32 3.22
N ARG A 19 2.30 -9.04 4.38
CA ARG A 19 2.40 -7.69 4.93
C ARG A 19 3.21 -6.77 4.03
N HIS A 20 4.27 -7.27 3.38
CA HIS A 20 5.06 -6.48 2.44
C HIS A 20 4.26 -6.10 1.19
N ALA A 21 3.50 -7.03 0.62
CA ALA A 21 2.63 -6.76 -0.53
C ALA A 21 1.55 -5.71 -0.20
N VAL A 22 0.89 -5.85 0.96
CA VAL A 22 -0.12 -4.89 1.44
C VAL A 22 0.51 -3.52 1.73
N TRP A 23 1.74 -3.50 2.26
CA TRP A 23 2.51 -2.27 2.51
C TRP A 23 2.85 -1.54 1.20
N LEU A 24 3.32 -2.26 0.17
CA LEU A 24 3.62 -1.71 -1.15
C LEU A 24 2.39 -1.06 -1.78
N TYR A 25 1.23 -1.71 -1.69
CA TYR A 25 -0.04 -1.16 -2.19
C TYR A 25 -0.43 0.15 -1.48
N HIS A 26 -0.45 0.16 -0.14
CA HIS A 26 -0.98 1.30 0.62
C HIS A 26 -0.04 2.50 0.71
N LEU A 27 1.28 2.31 0.68
CA LEU A 27 2.25 3.40 0.85
C LEU A 27 2.77 3.95 -0.48
N PHE A 28 3.01 3.10 -1.46
CA PHE A 28 3.58 3.52 -2.75
C PHE A 28 2.52 3.64 -3.86
N ARG A 29 1.25 3.32 -3.55
CA ARG A 29 0.14 3.31 -4.51
C ARG A 29 0.43 2.48 -5.78
N LEU A 30 1.22 1.41 -5.63
CA LEU A 30 1.54 0.50 -6.72
C LEU A 30 0.30 -0.29 -7.15
N SER A 31 0.18 -0.61 -8.44
CA SER A 31 -0.87 -1.52 -8.89
C SER A 31 -0.58 -2.94 -8.42
N PHE A 32 -1.61 -3.80 -8.36
CA PHE A 32 -1.41 -5.20 -7.97
C PHE A 32 -0.49 -5.96 -8.93
N ARG A 33 -0.45 -5.56 -10.22
CA ARG A 33 0.45 -6.15 -11.21
C ARG A 33 1.90 -5.71 -10.99
N ASP A 34 2.13 -4.47 -10.60
CA ASP A 34 3.48 -4.00 -10.24
C ASP A 34 4.02 -4.77 -9.03
N ILE A 35 3.15 -5.01 -8.04
CA ILE A 35 3.52 -5.78 -6.84
C ILE A 35 3.81 -7.24 -7.20
N GLU A 36 3.02 -7.85 -8.07
CA GLU A 36 3.28 -9.20 -8.62
C GLU A 36 4.67 -9.27 -9.27
N LEU A 37 5.04 -8.29 -10.11
CA LEU A 37 6.36 -8.22 -10.73
C LEU A 37 7.49 -8.06 -9.70
N ILE A 38 7.32 -7.17 -8.72
CA ILE A 38 8.33 -6.94 -7.66
C ILE A 38 8.55 -8.20 -6.82
N LEU A 39 7.51 -8.97 -6.55
CA LEU A 39 7.62 -10.24 -5.83
C LEU A 39 8.26 -11.33 -6.70
N ALA A 40 7.92 -11.38 -7.99
CA ALA A 40 8.52 -12.32 -8.94
C ALA A 40 10.03 -12.12 -9.07
N GLU A 41 10.50 -10.87 -9.11
CA GLU A 41 11.93 -10.52 -9.10
C GLU A 41 12.67 -11.09 -7.88
N ARG A 42 11.96 -11.27 -6.77
CA ARG A 42 12.48 -11.88 -5.52
C ARG A 42 12.27 -13.39 -5.46
N GLY A 43 11.86 -14.03 -6.55
CA GLY A 43 11.56 -15.46 -6.63
C GLY A 43 10.23 -15.87 -6.00
N ILE A 44 9.35 -14.91 -5.68
CA ILE A 44 8.06 -15.17 -5.05
C ILE A 44 6.96 -15.09 -6.12
N VAL A 45 6.50 -16.25 -6.58
CA VAL A 45 5.44 -16.35 -7.59
C VAL A 45 4.07 -16.29 -6.92
N VAL A 46 3.35 -15.18 -7.10
CA VAL A 46 1.99 -14.95 -6.59
C VAL A 46 1.20 -14.11 -7.59
N SER A 47 -0.07 -14.45 -7.82
CA SER A 47 -0.92 -13.69 -8.75
C SER A 47 -1.37 -12.36 -8.16
N HIS A 48 -1.56 -11.33 -9.00
CA HIS A 48 -2.17 -10.06 -8.57
C HIS A 48 -3.54 -10.23 -7.89
N GLU A 49 -4.34 -11.23 -8.27
CA GLU A 49 -5.61 -11.52 -7.58
C GLU A 49 -5.39 -12.00 -6.14
N SER A 50 -4.34 -12.78 -5.87
CA SER A 50 -3.99 -13.17 -4.51
C SER A 50 -3.57 -11.96 -3.68
N ILE A 51 -2.77 -11.05 -4.27
CA ILE A 51 -2.38 -9.77 -3.66
C ILE A 51 -3.61 -8.90 -3.38
N ARG A 52 -4.56 -8.83 -4.32
CA ARG A 52 -5.83 -8.12 -4.16
C ARG A 52 -6.62 -8.67 -2.96
N GLN A 53 -6.74 -10.00 -2.83
CA GLN A 53 -7.41 -10.62 -1.69
C GLN A 53 -6.72 -10.29 -0.37
N TRP A 54 -5.38 -10.31 -0.32
CA TRP A 54 -4.64 -9.90 0.88
C TRP A 54 -4.91 -8.43 1.24
N CYS A 55 -4.98 -7.54 0.25
CA CYS A 55 -5.32 -6.14 0.49
C CYS A 55 -6.75 -5.97 1.00
N LEU A 56 -7.71 -6.78 0.54
CA LEU A 56 -9.08 -6.77 1.06
C LEU A 56 -9.15 -7.23 2.51
N ILE A 57 -8.43 -8.28 2.87
CA ILE A 57 -8.50 -8.90 4.20
C ILE A 57 -7.67 -8.13 5.22
N PHE A 58 -6.42 -7.81 4.89
CA PHE A 58 -5.46 -7.20 5.82
C PHE A 58 -5.34 -5.69 5.67
N GLY A 59 -5.75 -5.12 4.53
CA GLY A 59 -5.58 -3.70 4.22
C GLY A 59 -6.29 -2.78 5.21
N GLY A 60 -7.46 -3.17 5.73
CA GLY A 60 -8.17 -2.40 6.75
C GLY A 60 -7.38 -2.23 8.05
N GLU A 61 -6.80 -3.33 8.56
CA GLU A 61 -5.96 -3.30 9.75
C GLU A 61 -4.67 -2.51 9.51
N PHE A 62 -4.07 -2.71 8.33
CA PHE A 62 -2.86 -2.01 7.92
C PHE A 62 -3.09 -0.50 7.82
N ALA A 63 -4.16 -0.06 7.13
CA ALA A 63 -4.51 1.34 7.00
C ALA A 63 -4.83 1.99 8.35
N ARG A 64 -5.47 1.25 9.28
CA ARG A 64 -5.69 1.73 10.66
C ARG A 64 -4.37 1.95 11.40
N LYS A 65 -3.42 1.01 11.30
CA LYS A 65 -2.08 1.17 11.88
C LYS A 65 -1.34 2.36 11.27
N LEU A 66 -1.45 2.56 9.96
CA LEU A 66 -0.84 3.69 9.27
C LEU A 66 -1.44 5.02 9.73
N ARG A 67 -2.77 5.12 9.83
CA ARG A 67 -3.45 6.32 10.35
C ARG A 67 -3.04 6.66 11.78
N ARG A 68 -2.89 5.66 12.66
CA ARG A 68 -2.43 5.87 14.04
C ARG A 68 -1.01 6.41 14.14
N ARG A 69 -0.16 6.13 13.14
CA ARG A 69 1.21 6.64 13.08
C ARG A 69 1.30 8.03 12.45
N ARG A 70 0.24 8.51 11.80
CA ARG A 70 0.23 9.88 11.27
C ARG A 70 0.19 10.87 12.44
N PRO A 71 0.93 11.99 12.34
CA PRO A 71 0.76 13.10 13.25
C PRO A 71 -0.72 13.50 13.31
N GLN A 72 -1.22 13.84 14.50
CA GLN A 72 -2.55 14.41 14.61
C GLN A 72 -2.55 15.76 13.87
N PRO A 73 -3.57 16.06 13.05
CA PRO A 73 -3.72 17.39 12.48
C PRO A 73 -3.75 18.42 13.61
N GLY A 74 -2.92 19.45 13.51
CA GLY A 74 -2.97 20.59 14.44
C GLY A 74 -4.04 21.60 14.03
N ASP A 75 -4.14 22.70 14.78
CA ASP A 75 -5.11 23.77 14.52
C ASP A 75 -4.77 24.63 13.29
N THR A 76 -3.56 24.45 12.73
CA THR A 76 -3.11 25.15 11.53
C THR A 76 -3.37 24.33 10.28
N TRP A 77 -4.16 24.89 9.37
CA TRP A 77 -4.42 24.33 8.05
C TRP A 77 -3.51 24.99 7.01
N HIS A 78 -2.74 24.19 6.29
CA HIS A 78 -2.02 24.62 5.10
C HIS A 78 -2.85 24.20 3.89
N LEU A 79 -3.05 25.14 2.96
CA LEU A 79 -3.77 24.89 1.73
C LEU A 79 -2.87 25.19 0.57
N ASP A 80 -2.66 24.19 -0.27
CA ASP A 80 -1.81 24.29 -1.44
C ASP A 80 -2.66 24.67 -2.65
N GLU A 81 -2.32 25.77 -3.29
CA GLU A 81 -2.92 26.18 -4.56
C GLU A 81 -2.17 25.51 -5.71
N VAL A 82 -2.89 24.83 -6.60
CA VAL A 82 -2.29 24.16 -7.76
C VAL A 82 -2.91 24.65 -9.05
N PHE A 83 -2.06 25.09 -9.97
CA PHE A 83 -2.46 25.40 -11.34
C PHE A 83 -2.27 24.18 -12.24
N LEU A 84 -3.34 23.73 -12.88
CA LEU A 84 -3.33 22.62 -13.83
C LEU A 84 -3.40 23.15 -15.25
N LYS A 85 -2.47 22.74 -16.11
CA LYS A 85 -2.53 23.07 -17.54
C LYS A 85 -3.33 22.00 -18.29
N ILE A 86 -4.52 22.34 -18.78
CA ILE A 86 -5.38 21.43 -19.55
C ILE A 86 -5.56 22.03 -20.95
N LYS A 87 -5.20 21.27 -21.99
CA LYS A 87 -5.30 21.69 -23.40
C LYS A 87 -4.63 23.05 -23.72
N GLY A 88 -3.60 23.43 -22.96
CA GLY A 88 -2.86 24.68 -23.17
C GLY A 88 -3.28 25.83 -22.26
N GLU A 89 -4.45 25.75 -21.62
CA GLU A 89 -4.95 26.76 -20.69
C GLU A 89 -4.64 26.37 -19.23
N LEU A 90 -4.30 27.36 -18.40
CA LEU A 90 -4.09 27.18 -16.97
C LEU A 90 -5.42 27.29 -16.22
N TYR A 91 -5.75 26.27 -15.46
CA TYR A 91 -6.93 26.20 -14.60
C TYR A 91 -6.49 26.19 -13.14
N TYR A 92 -7.21 26.96 -12.34
CA TYR A 92 -7.01 26.99 -10.90
C TYR A 92 -7.78 25.84 -10.25
N LEU A 93 -7.08 24.98 -9.50
CA LEU A 93 -7.69 23.91 -8.74
C LEU A 93 -7.56 24.23 -7.25
N TRP A 94 -8.71 24.38 -6.59
CA TRP A 94 -8.88 24.61 -5.16
C TRP A 94 -10.05 23.76 -4.65
#